data_AF-A0A7U2I661-F1
#
_entry.id   AF-A0A7U2I661-F1
#
_cell.length_a   1.000
_cell.length_b   1.000
_cell.length_c   1.000
_cell.angle_alpha   90.00
_cell.angle_beta   90.00
_cell.angle_gamma   90.00
#
_symmetry.space_group_name_H-M   'P 1'
#
loop_
_entity.id
_entity.type
_entity.pdbx_description
1 polymer ?
#
loop_
_entity_poly.entity_id
_entity_poly.type
_entity_poly.pdbx_seq_one_letter_code
_entity_poly.pdbx_strand_id
1 'polypeptide(L)'
;MTALPSQTRTHLRNLVLHEDRKVTHHPERDGKRLISFCQENVSLRIERRVSLWGNIWLASSDWHNEGDDFILPTLSVTKRELAPWIMEAVCLPSLGMPQDAFTLVLDGNPRPDLASEIFAVAQQDASWQMAFERSNAWLSSSHEEARRSASYIMDGFPKAIHNIVDGTSLAKCNLRPLPNYGPDGSPNPEIDQSLYTNPQWPLFQYTTHWYFHSVKEFEVRTRKPDWLDMRRIAWE
;
A
#
# COMPACT_ATOMS: atom_id res chain seq x y z
N MET A 1 -22.68 -20.24 10.64
CA MET A 1 -21.70 -20.05 11.74
C MET A 1 -22.33 -19.17 12.79
N THR A 2 -22.40 -19.61 14.04
CA THR A 2 -22.85 -18.80 15.19
C THR A 2 -21.70 -17.93 15.69
N ALA A 3 -21.97 -16.66 15.97
CA ALA A 3 -20.97 -15.73 16.50
C ALA A 3 -20.50 -16.18 17.90
N LEU A 4 -19.22 -15.93 18.21
CA LEU A 4 -18.69 -16.19 19.55
C LEU A 4 -19.44 -15.35 20.60
N PRO A 5 -19.80 -15.92 21.77
CA PRO A 5 -20.40 -15.16 22.86
C PRO A 5 -19.53 -13.98 23.29
N SER A 6 -20.13 -12.87 23.74
CA SER A 6 -19.37 -11.66 24.13
C SER A 6 -18.33 -11.94 25.21
N GLN A 7 -18.66 -12.76 26.20
CA GLN A 7 -17.73 -13.20 27.25
C GLN A 7 -16.47 -13.86 26.67
N THR A 8 -16.59 -14.68 25.63
CA THR A 8 -15.43 -15.29 24.98
C THR A 8 -14.63 -14.26 24.20
N ARG A 9 -15.31 -13.31 23.53
CA ARG A 9 -14.66 -12.26 22.71
C ARG A 9 -13.82 -11.30 23.56
N THR A 10 -14.21 -11.00 24.79
CA THR A 10 -13.45 -10.13 25.71
C THR A 10 -12.18 -10.79 26.27
N HIS A 11 -12.02 -12.11 26.13
CA HIS A 11 -10.82 -12.84 26.52
C HIS A 11 -9.79 -12.98 25.39
N LEU A 12 -10.17 -12.72 24.13
CA LEU A 12 -9.22 -12.72 23.02
C LEU A 12 -8.20 -11.60 23.22
N ARG A 13 -6.94 -11.87 22.87
CA ARG A 13 -5.84 -10.90 23.03
C ARG A 13 -5.13 -10.63 21.73
N ASN A 14 -4.90 -11.68 20.94
CA ASN A 14 -4.19 -11.57 19.66
C ASN A 14 -5.01 -12.25 18.57
N LEU A 15 -5.18 -11.57 17.45
CA LEU A 15 -5.79 -12.10 16.23
C LEU A 15 -4.84 -11.81 15.07
N VAL A 16 -4.43 -12.86 14.35
CA VAL A 16 -3.63 -12.71 13.13
C VAL A 16 -4.50 -13.09 11.95
N LEU A 17 -4.71 -12.14 11.05
CA LEU A 17 -5.45 -12.33 9.80
C LEU A 17 -4.45 -12.50 8.66
N HIS A 18 -4.51 -13.62 7.97
CA HIS A 18 -3.68 -13.90 6.80
C HIS A 18 -4.50 -13.66 5.52
N GLU A 19 -4.06 -12.69 4.73
CA GLU A 19 -4.69 -12.22 3.50
C GLU A 19 -3.75 -12.56 2.33
N ASP A 20 -3.67 -13.83 1.99
CA ASP A 20 -2.71 -14.42 1.06
C ASP A 20 -3.27 -14.72 -0.33
N ARG A 21 -4.55 -14.41 -0.56
CA ARG A 21 -5.27 -14.70 -1.82
C ARG A 21 -5.90 -13.44 -2.42
N LYS A 22 -6.15 -13.49 -3.73
CA LYS A 22 -6.83 -12.43 -4.48
C LYS A 22 -8.23 -12.19 -3.91
N VAL A 23 -8.53 -10.95 -3.57
CA VAL A 23 -9.87 -10.52 -3.15
C VAL A 23 -10.38 -9.46 -4.12
N THR A 24 -11.58 -9.63 -4.64
CA THR A 24 -12.11 -8.83 -5.76
C THR A 24 -12.87 -7.56 -5.33
N HIS A 25 -13.00 -7.27 -4.03
CA HIS A 25 -13.96 -6.27 -3.51
C HIS A 25 -13.39 -5.35 -2.41
N HIS A 26 -12.48 -4.44 -2.76
CA HIS A 26 -11.93 -3.41 -1.85
C HIS A 26 -11.57 -3.92 -0.44
N PRO A 27 -10.79 -5.01 -0.34
CA PRO A 27 -10.47 -5.68 0.92
C PRO A 27 -9.79 -4.76 1.93
N GLU A 28 -9.15 -3.67 1.50
CA GLU A 28 -8.54 -2.70 2.40
C GLU A 28 -9.55 -2.20 3.45
N ARG A 29 -10.80 -1.99 3.06
CA ARG A 29 -11.87 -1.39 3.89
C ARG A 29 -12.34 -2.27 5.04
N ASP A 30 -11.97 -3.54 5.04
CA ASP A 30 -12.35 -4.45 6.12
C ASP A 30 -11.72 -4.05 7.46
N GLY A 31 -10.66 -3.25 7.47
CA GLY A 31 -10.08 -2.69 8.70
C GLY A 31 -11.10 -1.92 9.55
N LYS A 32 -11.96 -1.10 8.93
CA LYS A 32 -13.02 -0.36 9.64
C LYS A 32 -14.02 -1.27 10.35
N ARG A 33 -14.30 -2.44 9.78
CA ARG A 33 -15.24 -3.41 10.36
C ARG A 33 -14.70 -4.02 11.66
N LEU A 34 -13.39 -3.91 11.89
CA LEU A 34 -12.74 -4.42 13.10
C LEU A 34 -12.83 -3.45 14.29
N ILE A 35 -13.18 -2.18 14.06
CA ILE A 35 -13.23 -1.13 15.10
C ILE A 35 -14.11 -1.56 16.27
N SER A 36 -15.32 -2.05 16.01
CA SER A 36 -16.26 -2.44 17.06
C SER A 36 -15.72 -3.57 17.96
N PHE A 37 -14.92 -4.48 17.41
CA PHE A 37 -14.31 -5.56 18.19
C PHE A 37 -13.19 -5.05 19.10
N CYS A 38 -12.39 -4.10 18.60
CA CYS A 38 -11.35 -3.45 19.41
C CYS A 38 -11.96 -2.53 20.48
N GLN A 39 -13.14 -1.93 20.23
CA GLN A 39 -13.86 -1.14 21.23
C GLN A 39 -14.49 -2.02 22.31
N GLU A 40 -15.08 -3.16 21.94
CA GLU A 40 -15.61 -4.15 22.90
C GLU A 40 -14.50 -4.77 23.77
N ASN A 41 -13.32 -4.96 23.18
CA ASN A 41 -12.17 -5.54 23.85
C ASN A 41 -10.91 -4.70 23.57
N VAL A 42 -10.68 -3.70 24.42
CA VAL A 42 -9.53 -2.77 24.30
C VAL A 42 -8.15 -3.44 24.43
N SER A 43 -8.13 -4.68 24.96
CA SER A 43 -6.92 -5.51 25.06
C SER A 43 -6.69 -6.38 23.82
N LEU A 44 -7.60 -6.36 22.84
CA LEU A 44 -7.41 -7.04 21.57
C LEU A 44 -6.36 -6.33 20.72
N ARG A 45 -5.46 -7.12 20.13
CA ARG A 45 -4.44 -6.73 19.17
C ARG A 45 -4.65 -7.54 17.90
N ILE A 46 -4.82 -6.84 16.79
CA ILE A 46 -5.06 -7.44 15.47
C ILE A 46 -3.85 -7.17 14.60
N GLU A 47 -3.28 -8.23 14.05
CA GLU A 47 -2.25 -8.15 13.01
C GLU A 47 -2.85 -8.65 11.70
N ARG A 48 -2.94 -7.76 10.70
CA ARG A 48 -3.40 -8.12 9.36
C ARG A 48 -2.21 -8.25 8.44
N ARG A 49 -1.85 -9.49 8.08
CA ARG A 49 -0.75 -9.81 7.17
C ARG A 49 -1.28 -9.97 5.75
N VAL A 50 -0.84 -9.11 4.85
CA VAL A 50 -1.32 -9.04 3.47
C VAL A 50 -0.18 -9.39 2.53
N SER A 51 -0.38 -10.43 1.73
CA SER A 51 0.61 -10.80 0.70
C SER A 51 0.59 -9.78 -0.43
N LEU A 52 1.74 -9.16 -0.71
CA LEU A 52 1.88 -8.28 -1.86
C LEU A 52 1.66 -9.04 -3.17
N TRP A 53 2.21 -10.25 -3.26
CA TRP A 53 2.13 -11.10 -4.44
C TRP A 53 0.81 -11.85 -4.55
N GLY A 54 0.29 -12.35 -3.43
CA GLY A 54 -0.92 -13.19 -3.39
C GLY A 54 -2.23 -12.40 -3.38
N ASN A 55 -2.18 -11.13 -2.96
CA ASN A 55 -3.37 -10.31 -2.77
C ASN A 55 -3.26 -8.96 -3.50
N ILE A 56 -2.41 -8.04 -3.03
CA ILE A 56 -2.41 -6.65 -3.49
C ILE A 56 -2.16 -6.52 -4.99
N TRP A 57 -1.09 -7.11 -5.53
CA TRP A 57 -0.78 -6.95 -6.96
C TRP A 57 -1.60 -7.87 -7.86
N LEU A 58 -2.10 -9.00 -7.35
CA LEU A 58 -3.04 -9.85 -8.09
C LEU A 58 -4.45 -9.26 -8.19
N ALA A 59 -4.85 -8.38 -7.27
CA ALA A 59 -6.11 -7.65 -7.37
C ALA A 59 -6.08 -6.66 -8.55
N SER A 60 -4.92 -6.07 -8.85
CA SER A 60 -4.73 -5.16 -10.00
C SER A 60 -4.98 -5.81 -11.36
N SER A 61 -4.85 -7.13 -11.41
CA SER A 61 -4.88 -7.94 -12.62
C SER A 61 -6.28 -8.49 -12.84
N ASP A 62 -7.30 -7.63 -12.90
CA ASP A 62 -8.71 -8.02 -13.16
C ASP A 62 -8.88 -8.93 -14.40
N TRP A 63 -7.88 -8.94 -15.28
CA TRP A 63 -7.79 -9.72 -16.52
C TRP A 63 -6.88 -10.97 -16.44
N HIS A 64 -6.23 -11.23 -15.31
CA HIS A 64 -5.30 -12.35 -15.15
C HIS A 64 -5.79 -13.33 -14.08
N ASN A 65 -5.72 -14.62 -14.39
CA ASN A 65 -6.05 -15.67 -13.45
C ASN A 65 -4.88 -15.91 -12.48
N GLU A 66 -5.19 -16.51 -11.34
CA GLU A 66 -4.18 -17.02 -10.42
C GLU A 66 -3.29 -18.05 -11.16
N GLY A 67 -1.99 -17.77 -11.30
CA GLY A 67 -1.05 -18.60 -12.06
C GLY A 67 -0.64 -18.06 -13.43
N ASP A 68 -1.22 -16.93 -13.88
CA ASP A 68 -0.75 -16.21 -15.06
C ASP A 68 0.36 -15.21 -14.69
N ASP A 69 1.40 -15.12 -15.52
CA ASP A 69 2.37 -14.04 -15.43
C ASP A 69 1.69 -12.73 -15.86
N PHE A 70 2.02 -11.62 -15.19
CA PHE A 70 1.47 -10.31 -15.54
C PHE A 70 2.52 -9.21 -15.44
N ILE A 71 2.26 -8.13 -16.17
CA ILE A 71 3.06 -6.90 -16.09
C ILE A 71 2.40 -5.96 -15.10
N LEU A 72 3.16 -5.56 -14.08
CA LEU A 72 2.73 -4.55 -13.12
C LEU A 72 3.37 -3.21 -13.49
N PRO A 73 2.59 -2.25 -14.04
CA PRO A 73 3.10 -0.93 -14.33
C PRO A 73 3.25 -0.12 -13.04
N THR A 74 4.36 0.60 -12.91
CA THR A 74 4.60 1.50 -11.77
C THR A 74 3.51 2.53 -11.55
N LEU A 75 2.86 2.99 -12.63
CA LEU A 75 1.78 3.98 -12.55
C LEU A 75 0.56 3.52 -11.74
N SER A 76 0.31 2.20 -11.61
CA SER A 76 -0.80 1.68 -10.82
C SER A 76 -0.39 1.22 -9.42
N VAL A 77 0.87 0.81 -9.24
CA VAL A 77 1.29 0.07 -8.05
C VAL A 77 1.15 0.85 -6.75
N THR A 78 1.39 2.16 -6.79
CA THR A 78 1.28 3.00 -5.61
C THR A 78 -0.16 3.42 -5.36
N LYS A 79 -0.76 4.16 -6.31
CA LYS A 79 -2.05 4.83 -6.09
C LYS A 79 -3.25 3.88 -6.01
N ARG A 80 -3.29 2.84 -6.85
CA ARG A 80 -4.41 1.89 -6.88
C ARG A 80 -4.20 0.73 -5.90
N GLU A 81 -2.98 0.24 -5.79
CA GLU A 81 -2.74 -1.03 -5.08
C GLU A 81 -2.26 -0.81 -3.64
N LEU A 82 -1.17 -0.07 -3.41
CA LEU A 82 -0.60 0.07 -2.06
C LEU A 82 -1.29 1.11 -1.19
N ALA A 83 -1.58 2.29 -1.75
CA ALA A 83 -2.08 3.43 -0.98
C ALA A 83 -3.39 3.16 -0.23
N PRO A 84 -4.41 2.49 -0.81
CA PRO A 84 -5.66 2.24 -0.09
C PRO A 84 -5.46 1.41 1.19
N TRP A 85 -4.58 0.41 1.15
CA TRP A 85 -4.26 -0.42 2.31
C TRP A 85 -3.54 0.34 3.41
N ILE A 86 -2.50 1.09 3.03
CA ILE A 86 -1.70 1.89 3.97
C ILE A 86 -2.57 2.96 4.61
N MET A 87 -3.32 3.71 3.79
CA MET A 87 -4.09 4.86 4.27
C MET A 87 -5.29 4.43 5.09
N GLU A 88 -5.95 3.30 4.78
CA GLU A 88 -6.99 2.78 5.65
C GLU A 88 -6.42 2.48 7.04
N ALA A 89 -5.32 1.72 7.12
CA ALA A 89 -4.70 1.32 8.39
C ALA A 89 -4.30 2.53 9.24
N VAL A 90 -3.67 3.55 8.62
CA VAL A 90 -3.26 4.79 9.30
C VAL A 90 -4.47 5.61 9.79
N CYS A 91 -5.62 5.53 9.12
CA CYS A 91 -6.84 6.25 9.50
C CYS A 91 -7.67 5.54 10.58
N LEU A 92 -7.44 4.25 10.88
CA LEU A 92 -8.29 3.53 11.85
C LEU A 92 -8.37 4.20 13.23
N PRO A 93 -7.27 4.73 13.82
CA PRO A 93 -7.36 5.41 15.11
C PRO A 93 -8.25 6.65 15.10
N SER A 94 -8.20 7.47 14.03
CA SER A 94 -9.05 8.66 13.91
C SER A 94 -10.53 8.30 13.72
N LEU A 95 -10.82 7.07 13.31
CA LEU A 95 -12.17 6.50 13.21
C LEU A 95 -12.65 5.80 14.49
N GLY A 96 -11.87 5.88 15.58
CA GLY A 96 -12.26 5.37 16.89
C GLY A 96 -11.72 3.97 17.22
N MET A 97 -10.79 3.44 16.42
CA MET A 97 -10.02 2.26 16.85
C MET A 97 -9.06 2.64 17.99
N PRO A 98 -8.98 1.86 19.08
CA PRO A 98 -7.99 2.11 20.12
C PRO A 98 -6.56 2.13 19.55
N GLN A 99 -5.71 2.99 20.11
CA GLN A 99 -4.30 3.05 19.75
C GLN A 99 -3.65 1.67 19.93
N ASP A 100 -2.75 1.32 19.02
CA ASP A 100 -2.01 0.05 18.98
C ASP A 100 -2.87 -1.21 18.85
N ALA A 101 -4.20 -1.10 18.66
CA ALA A 101 -5.07 -2.26 18.51
C ALA A 101 -4.92 -2.97 17.16
N PHE A 102 -4.31 -2.33 16.17
CA PHE A 102 -4.17 -2.84 14.82
C PHE A 102 -2.78 -2.61 14.25
N THR A 103 -2.27 -3.61 13.54
CA THR A 103 -1.04 -3.53 12.76
C THR A 103 -1.30 -4.12 11.37
N LEU A 104 -0.99 -3.37 10.33
CA LEU A 104 -0.92 -3.89 8.97
C LEU A 104 0.50 -4.39 8.70
N VAL A 105 0.64 -5.59 8.14
CA VAL A 105 1.93 -6.13 7.70
C VAL A 105 1.84 -6.38 6.20
N LEU A 106 2.59 -5.61 5.41
CA LEU A 106 2.79 -5.86 3.99
C LEU A 106 3.89 -6.91 3.82
N ASP A 107 3.54 -8.08 3.31
CA ASP A 107 4.46 -9.22 3.15
C ASP A 107 4.93 -9.36 1.69
N GLY A 108 6.22 -9.11 1.48
CA GLY A 108 6.92 -9.25 0.21
C GLY A 108 7.38 -10.66 -0.13
N ASN A 109 7.13 -11.68 0.70
CA ASN A 109 7.46 -13.05 0.35
C ASN A 109 6.57 -13.59 -0.79
N PRO A 110 7.11 -14.38 -1.73
CA PRO A 110 8.42 -15.05 -1.68
C PRO A 110 9.57 -14.26 -2.32
N ARG A 111 9.33 -13.06 -2.88
CA ARG A 111 10.34 -12.24 -3.57
C ARG A 111 10.55 -10.90 -2.87
N PRO A 112 11.14 -10.87 -1.66
CA PRO A 112 11.28 -9.64 -0.89
C PRO A 112 12.15 -8.58 -1.58
N ASP A 113 13.16 -8.99 -2.37
CA ASP A 113 14.01 -8.04 -3.10
C ASP A 113 13.22 -7.28 -4.18
N LEU A 114 12.49 -8.02 -5.05
CA LEU A 114 11.63 -7.39 -6.06
C LEU A 114 10.49 -6.59 -5.42
N ALA A 115 9.95 -7.05 -4.29
CA ALA A 115 8.93 -6.30 -3.56
C ALA A 115 9.49 -4.99 -2.98
N SER A 116 10.78 -4.98 -2.59
CA SER A 116 11.47 -3.78 -2.14
C SER A 116 11.71 -2.80 -3.30
N GLU A 117 12.04 -3.30 -4.50
CA GLU A 117 12.14 -2.46 -5.72
C GLU A 117 10.80 -1.80 -6.08
N ILE A 118 9.69 -2.53 -5.92
CA ILE A 118 8.35 -1.97 -6.14
C ILE A 118 8.00 -0.95 -5.04
N PHE A 119 8.34 -1.23 -3.78
CA PHE A 119 8.11 -0.28 -2.68
C PHE A 119 8.95 1.00 -2.84
N ALA A 120 10.14 0.91 -3.42
CA ALA A 120 10.96 2.07 -3.77
C ALA A 120 10.23 3.04 -4.71
N VAL A 121 9.36 2.53 -5.59
CA VAL A 121 8.49 3.36 -6.44
C VAL A 121 7.48 4.12 -5.59
N ALA A 122 6.85 3.47 -4.60
CA ALA A 122 5.93 4.14 -3.68
C ALA A 122 6.63 5.24 -2.86
N GLN A 123 7.91 5.04 -2.50
CA GLN A 123 8.73 6.08 -1.87
C GLN A 123 8.98 7.26 -2.82
N GLN A 124 9.35 6.99 -4.07
CA GLN A 124 9.56 8.00 -5.08
C GLN A 124 8.28 8.81 -5.37
N ASP A 125 7.15 8.13 -5.42
CA ASP A 125 5.82 8.69 -5.62
C ASP A 125 5.39 9.58 -4.43
N ALA A 126 5.71 9.17 -3.20
CA ALA A 126 5.53 10.00 -2.01
C ALA A 126 6.34 11.31 -2.07
N SER A 127 7.62 11.24 -2.46
CA SER A 127 8.45 12.43 -2.65
C SER A 127 7.88 13.35 -3.75
N TRP A 128 7.33 12.77 -4.82
CA TRP A 128 6.69 13.54 -5.89
C TRP A 128 5.44 14.26 -5.41
N GLN A 129 4.52 13.57 -4.74
CA GLN A 129 3.32 14.21 -4.19
C GLN A 129 3.70 15.32 -3.20
N MET A 130 4.71 15.11 -2.36
CA MET A 130 5.18 16.13 -1.43
C MET A 130 5.70 17.38 -2.14
N ALA A 131 6.45 17.22 -3.24
CA ALA A 131 6.88 18.33 -4.09
C ALA A 131 5.69 19.03 -4.75
N PHE A 132 4.75 18.25 -5.28
CA PHE A 132 3.54 18.75 -5.91
C PHE A 132 2.68 19.59 -4.93
N GLU A 133 2.47 19.10 -3.71
CA GLU A 133 1.72 19.79 -2.65
C GLU A 133 2.37 21.11 -2.18
N ARG A 134 3.69 21.26 -2.40
CA ARG A 134 4.44 22.49 -2.11
C ARG A 134 4.51 23.47 -3.30
N SER A 135 4.03 23.07 -4.47
CA SER A 135 4.13 23.87 -5.71
C SER A 135 3.10 25.00 -5.79
N ASN A 136 3.39 26.04 -6.60
CA ASN A 136 2.40 27.09 -6.88
C ASN A 136 1.17 26.53 -7.60
N ALA A 137 1.32 25.46 -8.40
CA ALA A 137 0.20 24.81 -9.06
C ALA A 137 -0.81 24.25 -8.06
N TRP A 138 -0.34 23.60 -6.99
CA TRP A 138 -1.21 23.15 -5.90
C TRP A 138 -1.87 24.33 -5.18
N LEU A 139 -1.08 25.33 -4.79
CA LEU A 139 -1.55 26.48 -4.02
C LEU A 139 -2.54 27.38 -4.77
N SER A 140 -2.48 27.40 -6.10
CA SER A 140 -3.35 28.23 -6.94
C SER A 140 -4.55 27.48 -7.53
N SER A 141 -4.53 26.15 -7.49
CA SER A 141 -5.64 25.31 -7.96
C SER A 141 -6.69 25.12 -6.86
N SER A 142 -7.93 24.81 -7.26
CA SER A 142 -8.89 24.30 -6.26
C SER A 142 -8.42 22.94 -5.74
N HIS A 143 -8.77 22.62 -4.48
CA HIS A 143 -8.46 21.31 -3.90
C HIS A 143 -9.03 20.16 -4.75
N GLU A 144 -10.17 20.37 -5.40
CA GLU A 144 -10.81 19.35 -6.24
C GLU A 144 -10.03 19.09 -7.53
N GLU A 145 -9.54 20.14 -8.19
CA GLU A 145 -8.69 20.02 -9.38
C GLU A 145 -7.34 19.40 -9.05
N ALA A 146 -6.71 19.85 -7.96
CA ALA A 146 -5.42 19.34 -7.55
C ALA A 146 -5.46 17.84 -7.21
N ARG A 147 -6.54 17.37 -6.56
CA ARG A 147 -6.76 15.95 -6.26
C ARG A 147 -7.05 15.07 -7.49
N ARG A 148 -7.50 15.66 -8.60
CA ARG A 148 -7.66 14.96 -9.89
C ARG A 148 -6.33 14.77 -10.61
N SER A 149 -5.27 15.44 -10.19
CA SER A 149 -3.93 15.29 -10.76
C SER A 149 -3.43 13.85 -10.63
N ALA A 150 -2.67 13.39 -11.63
CA ALA A 150 -1.97 12.12 -11.55
C ALA A 150 -0.91 12.13 -10.43
N SER A 151 -0.32 13.31 -10.16
CA SER A 151 0.67 13.56 -9.10
C SER A 151 0.12 13.50 -7.67
N TYR A 152 -1.20 13.41 -7.51
CA TYR A 152 -1.85 13.26 -6.20
C TYR A 152 -2.27 11.80 -5.97
N ILE A 153 -1.85 11.20 -4.86
CA ILE A 153 -2.17 9.82 -4.50
C ILE A 153 -3.33 9.81 -3.51
N MET A 154 -3.07 10.23 -2.26
CA MET A 154 -4.06 10.38 -1.18
C MET A 154 -3.56 11.41 -0.15
N ASP A 155 -4.47 12.07 0.55
CA ASP A 155 -4.13 13.02 1.62
C ASP A 155 -3.28 12.33 2.70
N GLY A 156 -2.10 12.88 2.99
CA GLY A 156 -1.21 12.33 4.02
C GLY A 156 -0.37 11.12 3.59
N PHE A 157 -0.49 10.66 2.35
CA PHE A 157 0.29 9.52 1.84
C PHE A 157 1.82 9.69 1.99
N PRO A 158 2.43 10.86 1.67
CA PRO A 158 3.87 11.03 1.85
C PRO A 158 4.34 10.82 3.30
N LYS A 159 3.55 11.33 4.26
CA LYS A 159 3.81 11.15 5.69
C LYS A 159 3.63 9.69 6.12
N ALA A 160 2.66 8.98 5.56
CA ALA A 160 2.45 7.56 5.85
C ALA A 160 3.64 6.70 5.42
N ILE A 161 4.16 6.92 4.20
CA ILE A 161 5.36 6.21 3.71
C ILE A 161 6.57 6.52 4.60
N HIS A 162 6.78 7.78 4.95
CA HIS A 162 7.85 8.18 5.87
C HIS A 162 7.77 7.44 7.21
N ASN A 163 6.60 7.41 7.84
CA ASN A 163 6.42 6.71 9.10
C ASN A 163 6.63 5.20 9.00
N ILE A 164 6.36 4.59 7.85
CA ILE A 164 6.66 3.16 7.60
C ILE A 164 8.16 2.93 7.60
N VAL A 165 8.91 3.77 6.88
CA VAL A 165 10.38 3.69 6.79
C VAL A 165 11.04 3.89 8.16
N ASP A 166 10.54 4.85 8.95
CA ASP A 166 11.03 5.12 10.31
C ASP A 166 10.59 4.08 11.36
N GLY A 167 9.71 3.15 10.99
CA GLY A 167 9.16 2.16 11.91
C GLY A 167 8.18 2.73 12.95
N THR A 168 7.62 3.92 12.72
CA THR A 168 6.67 4.60 13.61
C THR A 168 5.21 4.44 13.18
N SER A 169 4.96 3.82 12.02
CA SER A 169 3.61 3.57 11.48
C SER A 169 2.95 2.31 12.06
N LEU A 170 1.61 2.29 12.05
CA LEU A 170 0.82 1.07 12.26
C LEU A 170 0.95 0.08 11.09
N ALA A 171 1.38 0.57 9.92
CA ALA A 171 1.76 -0.27 8.80
C ALA A 171 3.25 -0.62 8.90
N LYS A 172 3.55 -1.91 8.80
CA LYS A 172 4.89 -2.49 8.80
C LYS A 172 5.09 -3.27 7.51
N CYS A 173 6.33 -3.46 7.11
CA CYS A 173 6.66 -4.29 5.95
C CYS A 173 8.00 -4.98 6.17
N ASN A 174 8.20 -6.15 5.55
CA ASN A 174 9.49 -6.86 5.51
C ASN A 174 10.36 -6.45 4.31
N LEU A 175 10.12 -5.24 3.80
CA LEU A 175 10.78 -4.70 2.61
C LEU A 175 11.97 -3.83 3.04
N ARG A 176 13.00 -3.78 2.19
CA ARG A 176 14.14 -2.88 2.38
C ARG A 176 13.78 -1.50 1.82
N PRO A 177 13.71 -0.45 2.64
CA PRO A 177 13.56 0.91 2.12
C PRO A 177 14.78 1.32 1.30
N LEU A 178 14.59 2.26 0.36
CA LEU A 178 15.74 2.91 -0.30
C LEU A 178 16.64 3.59 0.75
N PRO A 179 17.98 3.40 0.70
CA PRO A 179 18.91 3.89 1.72
C PRO A 179 19.02 5.42 1.86
N ASN A 180 18.26 6.21 1.11
CA ASN A 180 18.32 7.69 1.10
C ASN A 180 16.93 8.36 1.21
N TYR A 181 15.91 7.66 1.72
CA TYR A 181 14.64 8.31 2.06
C TYR A 181 14.82 9.11 3.36
N GLY A 182 15.34 10.33 3.23
CA GLY A 182 15.63 11.21 4.36
C GLY A 182 14.37 11.71 5.06
N PRO A 183 14.48 12.15 6.34
CA PRO A 183 13.35 12.58 7.15
C PRO A 183 12.64 13.87 6.68
N ASP A 184 13.21 14.52 5.67
CA ASP A 184 12.66 15.69 4.98
C ASP A 184 11.94 15.32 3.67
N GLY A 185 11.91 14.03 3.32
CA GLY A 185 11.41 13.50 2.06
C GLY A 185 12.29 13.89 0.86
N SER A 186 13.57 14.23 1.08
CA SER A 186 14.51 14.59 0.03
C SER A 186 14.51 13.50 -1.07
N PRO A 187 14.41 13.87 -2.36
CA PRO A 187 14.40 12.90 -3.44
C PRO A 187 15.66 12.03 -3.40
N ASN A 188 15.53 10.76 -3.82
CA ASN A 188 16.70 9.92 -4.08
C ASN A 188 17.67 10.72 -4.99
N PRO A 189 18.96 10.87 -4.62
CA PRO A 189 19.94 11.65 -5.38
C PRO A 189 20.16 11.14 -6.81
N GLU A 190 19.74 9.90 -7.13
CA GLU A 190 19.75 9.35 -8.49
C GLU A 190 18.59 9.86 -9.36
N ILE A 191 17.55 10.43 -8.75
CA ILE A 191 16.44 11.04 -9.47
C ILE A 191 16.75 12.52 -9.61
N ASP A 192 16.59 13.04 -10.84
CA ASP A 192 16.80 14.44 -11.15
C ASP A 192 16.03 15.35 -10.18
N GLN A 193 16.78 15.96 -9.24
CA GLN A 193 16.23 16.81 -8.19
C GLN A 193 15.50 18.03 -8.77
N SER A 194 15.81 18.44 -10.00
CA SER A 194 15.14 19.55 -10.67
C SER A 194 13.67 19.26 -10.95
N LEU A 195 13.28 17.98 -11.07
CA LEU A 195 11.89 17.53 -11.27
C LEU A 195 11.02 17.72 -10.02
N TYR A 196 11.62 17.71 -8.82
CA TYR A 196 10.93 17.86 -7.54
C TYR A 196 10.97 19.29 -6.98
N THR A 197 11.73 20.18 -7.61
CA THR A 197 12.11 21.46 -7.00
C THR A 197 11.75 22.67 -7.85
N ASN A 198 10.98 22.52 -8.93
CA ASN A 198 10.49 23.66 -9.70
C ASN A 198 9.06 24.07 -9.28
N PRO A 199 8.89 24.95 -8.27
CA PRO A 199 7.58 25.35 -7.78
C PRO A 199 6.77 26.16 -8.80
N GLN A 200 7.36 26.56 -9.93
CA GLN A 200 6.73 27.41 -10.95
C GLN A 200 6.05 26.64 -12.08
N TRP A 201 6.19 25.31 -12.12
CA TRP A 201 5.52 24.50 -13.13
C TRP A 201 3.99 24.61 -13.01
N PRO A 202 3.26 24.84 -14.12
CA PRO A 202 1.81 24.68 -14.14
C PRO A 202 1.42 23.20 -13.96
N LEU A 203 0.16 22.96 -13.55
CA LEU A 203 -0.37 21.63 -13.21
C LEU A 203 -0.14 20.56 -14.30
N PHE A 204 -0.23 20.93 -15.59
CA PHE A 204 -0.05 20.00 -16.70
C PHE A 204 1.40 19.49 -16.80
N GLN A 205 2.40 20.30 -16.41
CA GLN A 205 3.80 19.89 -16.44
C GLN A 205 4.08 18.85 -15.35
N TYR A 206 3.58 19.08 -14.13
CA TYR A 206 3.63 18.06 -13.05
C TYR A 206 3.00 16.74 -13.48
N THR A 207 1.81 16.81 -14.10
CA THR A 207 1.12 15.61 -14.61
C THR A 207 1.94 14.90 -15.69
N THR A 208 2.53 15.66 -16.63
CA THR A 208 3.34 15.10 -17.72
C THR A 208 4.57 14.39 -17.15
N HIS A 209 5.34 15.07 -16.29
CA HIS A 209 6.55 14.49 -15.72
C HIS A 209 6.24 13.32 -14.77
N TRP A 210 5.09 13.31 -14.09
CA TRP A 210 4.61 12.15 -13.33
C TRP A 210 4.39 10.90 -14.21
N TYR A 211 4.02 11.05 -15.48
CA TYR A 211 3.93 9.87 -16.35
C TYR A 211 5.29 9.30 -16.74
N PHE A 212 6.37 10.05 -16.54
CA PHE A 212 7.71 9.68 -16.99
C PHE A 212 8.73 9.47 -15.85
N HIS A 213 8.44 9.87 -14.61
CA HIS A 213 9.44 9.86 -13.52
C HIS A 213 9.81 8.45 -13.03
N SER A 214 8.94 7.46 -13.23
CA SER A 214 9.12 6.11 -12.70
C SER A 214 8.68 5.00 -13.65
N VAL A 215 8.65 5.21 -14.97
CA VAL A 215 8.17 4.18 -15.92
C VAL A 215 9.07 2.95 -15.84
N LYS A 216 8.55 1.92 -15.17
CA LYS A 216 9.11 0.57 -15.11
C LYS A 216 7.95 -0.39 -15.21
N GLU A 217 8.23 -1.52 -15.84
CA GLU A 217 7.32 -2.65 -15.90
C GLU A 217 7.97 -3.78 -15.14
N PHE A 218 7.27 -4.31 -14.13
CA PHE A 218 7.74 -5.46 -13.38
C PHE A 218 7.07 -6.71 -13.91
N GLU A 219 7.87 -7.66 -14.40
CA GLU A 219 7.38 -9.00 -14.73
C GLU A 219 7.08 -9.76 -13.43
N VAL A 220 5.81 -9.93 -13.13
CA VAL A 220 5.35 -10.64 -11.94
C VAL A 220 5.03 -12.07 -12.32
N ARG A 221 5.96 -12.98 -11.99
CA ARG A 221 5.68 -14.42 -12.11
C ARG A 221 4.85 -14.90 -10.95
N THR A 222 3.71 -15.51 -11.21
CA THR A 222 2.83 -16.02 -10.16
C THR A 222 3.13 -17.49 -9.90
N ARG A 223 2.99 -17.92 -8.64
CA ARG A 223 3.07 -19.35 -8.33
C ARG A 223 1.76 -19.98 -8.81
N LYS A 224 1.84 -21.03 -9.61
CA LYS A 224 0.64 -21.79 -10.01
C LYS A 224 -0.03 -22.35 -8.74
N PRO A 225 -1.35 -22.27 -8.62
CA PRO A 225 -2.05 -22.84 -7.48
C PRO A 225 -1.71 -24.32 -7.28
N ASP A 226 -1.48 -24.74 -6.04
CA ASP A 226 -1.10 -26.12 -5.70
C ASP A 226 -2.15 -27.17 -6.17
N TRP A 227 -3.40 -26.77 -6.41
CA TRP A 227 -4.45 -27.65 -6.93
C TRP A 227 -4.30 -27.98 -8.43
N LEU A 228 -3.57 -27.17 -9.21
CA LEU A 228 -3.19 -27.52 -10.58
C LEU A 228 -2.16 -28.65 -10.61
N ASP A 229 -1.31 -28.74 -9.59
CA ASP A 229 -0.35 -29.84 -9.43
C ASP A 229 -1.03 -31.13 -8.94
N MET A 230 -2.14 -31.05 -8.21
CA MET A 230 -2.94 -32.22 -7.80
C MET A 230 -3.52 -33.01 -8.99
N ARG A 231 -3.75 -32.37 -10.15
CA ARG A 231 -4.21 -33.10 -11.35
C ARG A 231 -3.17 -34.09 -11.89
N ARG A 232 -1.89 -33.94 -11.52
CA ARG A 232 -0.81 -34.82 -11.98
C ARG A 232 -0.68 -36.09 -11.13
N ILE A 233 -1.16 -36.07 -9.88
CA ILE A 233 -1.07 -37.19 -8.93
C ILE A 233 -2.29 -38.14 -9.03
N ALA A 234 -3.39 -37.70 -9.66
CA ALA A 234 -4.61 -38.51 -9.76
C ALA A 234 -4.65 -39.50 -10.93
N TRP A 235 -3.57 -39.65 -11.71
CA TRP A 235 -3.48 -40.54 -12.88
C TRP A 235 -2.12 -41.27 -13.00
N GLU A 236 -1.42 -41.46 -11.88
CA GLU A 236 -0.31 -42.41 -11.73
C GLU A 236 -0.69 -43.47 -10.69
#